data_AF-A0A191HSR1-F1
#
_entry.id   AF-A0A191HSR1-F1
#
_cell.length_a   1.000
_cell.length_b   1.000
_cell.length_c   1.000
_cell.angle_alpha   90.00
_cell.angle_beta   90.00
_cell.angle_gamma   90.00
#
_symmetry.space_group_name_H-M   'P 1'
#
loop_
_entity.id
_entity.type
_entity.pdbx_description
1 polymer ?
#
loop_
_entity_poly.entity_id
_entity_poly.type
_entity_poly.pdbx_seq_one_letter_code
_entity_poly.pdbx_strand_id
1 'polypeptide(L)'
;MPVIYVPLLNSVQEQEVLEHSYIRQETKEGKAIFTRDALNCIGGRLTPQTKDGKIIEDEMPTEISVVEDYFTNKEGPLWVKNYIEIIGDDNSAYEKRNRVTLCRCGKSHNKPFCDGQHLEEEKTLNNKLKCHFFYFFNSFYCIFTTTKSS
;
A
#
# COMPACT_ATOMS: atom_id res chain seq x y z
N MET A 1 21.42 12.06 4.11
CA MET A 1 20.00 11.64 3.95
C MET A 1 19.91 10.21 4.46
N PRO A 2 18.86 9.84 5.22
CA PRO A 2 18.72 8.47 5.72
C PRO A 2 18.50 7.48 4.56
N VAL A 3 19.01 6.27 4.74
CA VAL A 3 18.92 5.16 3.79
C VAL A 3 18.56 3.90 4.57
N ILE A 4 17.66 3.09 4.02
CA ILE A 4 17.22 1.82 4.62
C ILE A 4 17.76 0.68 3.75
N TYR A 5 18.36 -0.32 4.38
CA TYR A 5 18.81 -1.54 3.71
C TYR A 5 17.82 -2.68 3.99
N VAL A 6 17.38 -3.39 2.94
CA VAL A 6 16.39 -4.47 3.03
C VAL A 6 16.86 -5.72 2.27
N PRO A 7 16.56 -6.94 2.74
CA PRO A 7 16.90 -8.17 2.02
C PRO A 7 16.03 -8.35 0.78
N LEU A 8 16.62 -8.75 -0.35
CA LEU A 8 15.88 -9.08 -1.57
C LEU A 8 15.20 -10.43 -1.44
N LEU A 9 13.88 -10.45 -1.62
CA LEU A 9 13.11 -11.68 -1.75
C LEU A 9 12.18 -11.55 -2.95
N ASN A 10 12.74 -11.86 -4.12
CA ASN A 10 12.11 -12.09 -5.43
C ASN A 10 11.10 -11.06 -5.99
N SER A 11 11.34 -10.75 -7.27
CA SER A 11 10.54 -9.97 -8.22
C SER A 11 10.24 -8.52 -7.83
N VAL A 12 11.04 -7.61 -8.38
CA VAL A 12 10.64 -6.22 -8.63
C VAL A 12 9.35 -6.27 -9.44
N GLN A 13 8.19 -6.02 -8.81
CA GLN A 13 6.96 -5.86 -9.56
C GLN A 13 6.98 -4.48 -10.22
N GLU A 14 6.98 -4.47 -11.55
CA GLU A 14 6.76 -3.26 -12.32
C GLU A 14 5.43 -2.63 -11.89
N GLN A 15 5.48 -1.33 -11.62
CA GLN A 15 4.32 -0.55 -11.26
C GLN A 15 3.52 -0.31 -12.56
N GLU A 16 2.57 -1.19 -12.85
CA GLU A 16 1.64 -0.99 -13.96
C GLU A 16 0.80 0.26 -13.64
N VAL A 17 0.88 1.28 -14.50
CA VAL A 17 0.02 2.47 -14.43
C VAL A 17 -1.38 2.02 -14.85
N LEU A 18 -2.12 1.46 -13.89
CA LEU A 18 -3.53 1.17 -14.10
C LEU A 18 -4.27 2.49 -14.12
N GLU A 19 -4.65 2.95 -15.30
CA GLU A 19 -5.68 3.97 -15.48
C GLU A 19 -7.00 3.44 -14.88
N HIS A 20 -7.18 3.61 -13.57
CA HIS A 20 -8.46 3.34 -12.95
C HIS A 20 -9.43 4.46 -13.35
N SER A 21 -10.21 4.18 -14.38
CA SER A 21 -11.33 4.98 -14.91
C SER A 21 -12.49 5.22 -13.93
N TYR A 22 -12.31 4.96 -12.63
CA TYR A 22 -13.41 4.82 -11.67
C TYR A 22 -13.89 6.12 -11.03
N ILE A 23 -13.42 7.29 -11.48
CA ILE A 23 -14.02 8.56 -11.04
C ILE A 23 -15.26 8.83 -11.90
N ARG A 24 -16.41 8.29 -11.46
CA ARG A 24 -17.74 8.51 -12.05
C ARG A 24 -18.22 9.97 -12.03
N GLN A 25 -17.47 10.90 -11.44
CA GLN A 25 -17.84 12.30 -11.32
C GLN A 25 -16.65 13.22 -11.57
N GLU A 26 -16.59 13.85 -12.74
CA GLU A 26 -15.60 14.91 -13.05
C GLU A 26 -15.83 16.22 -12.25
N THR A 27 -16.70 16.19 -11.23
CA THR A 27 -17.01 17.31 -10.34
C THR A 27 -15.82 17.70 -9.48
N LYS A 28 -15.84 18.93 -8.93
CA LYS A 28 -14.79 19.41 -8.03
C LYS A 28 -14.74 18.58 -6.74
N GLU A 29 -15.92 18.22 -6.23
CA GLU A 29 -16.10 17.43 -5.02
C GLU A 29 -15.60 15.99 -5.21
N GLY A 30 -15.90 15.36 -6.35
CA GLY A 30 -15.45 14.00 -6.67
C GLY A 30 -13.92 13.91 -6.75
N LYS A 31 -13.28 14.91 -7.38
CA LYS A 31 -11.80 15.00 -7.44
C LYS A 31 -11.19 15.19 -6.05
N ALA A 32 -11.81 16.00 -5.19
CA ALA A 32 -11.33 16.23 -3.84
C ALA A 32 -11.38 14.95 -2.98
N ILE A 33 -12.49 14.20 -3.05
CA ILE A 33 -12.64 12.92 -2.33
C ILE A 33 -11.60 11.90 -2.84
N PHE A 34 -11.47 11.76 -4.16
CA PHE A 34 -10.49 10.84 -4.74
C PHE A 34 -9.06 11.18 -4.30
N THR A 35 -8.69 12.46 -4.39
CA THR A 35 -7.34 12.91 -4.00
C THR A 35 -7.10 12.60 -2.52
N ARG A 36 -8.06 12.94 -1.64
CA ARG A 36 -7.99 12.63 -0.21
C ARG A 36 -7.81 11.13 0.05
N ASP A 37 -8.61 10.29 -0.58
CA ASP A 37 -8.59 8.84 -0.35
C ASP A 37 -7.29 8.21 -0.87
N ALA A 38 -6.77 8.70 -1.99
CA ALA A 38 -5.47 8.28 -2.51
C ALA A 38 -4.32 8.70 -1.56
N LEU A 39 -4.34 9.94 -1.04
CA LEU A 39 -3.35 10.44 -0.08
C LEU A 39 -3.40 9.66 1.24
N ASN A 40 -4.59 9.24 1.69
CA ASN A 40 -4.77 8.39 2.87
C ASN A 40 -4.25 6.95 2.70
N CYS A 41 -3.82 6.54 1.50
CA CYS A 41 -3.16 5.25 1.31
C CYS A 41 -1.76 5.28 1.96
N ILE A 42 -1.62 4.72 3.16
CA ILE A 42 -0.35 4.68 3.91
C ILE A 42 0.81 4.07 3.11
N GLY A 43 0.53 3.08 2.26
CA GLY A 43 1.52 2.37 1.46
C GLY A 43 1.93 3.09 0.17
N GLY A 44 1.32 4.23 -0.14
CA GLY A 44 1.62 5.00 -1.36
C GLY A 44 1.25 4.27 -2.66
N ARG A 45 0.43 3.22 -2.62
CA ARG A 45 0.03 2.45 -3.81
C ARG A 45 -0.89 3.24 -4.73
N LEU A 46 -1.57 4.24 -4.19
CA LEU A 46 -2.37 5.20 -4.92
C LEU A 46 -1.65 6.54 -4.89
N THR A 47 -1.32 7.04 -6.08
CA THR A 47 -0.69 8.35 -6.28
C THR A 47 -1.58 9.15 -7.23
N PRO A 48 -2.28 10.20 -6.76
CA PRO A 48 -3.12 11.00 -7.63
C PRO A 48 -2.25 11.81 -8.61
N GLN A 49 -2.70 11.89 -9.86
CA GLN A 49 -2.03 12.63 -10.92
C GLN A 49 -3.03 13.52 -11.66
N THR A 50 -2.63 14.73 -12.04
CA THR A 50 -3.43 15.59 -12.93
C THR A 50 -3.40 15.07 -14.36
N LYS A 51 -4.35 15.52 -15.20
CA LYS A 51 -4.34 15.22 -16.64
C LYS A 51 -3.05 15.67 -17.34
N ASP A 52 -2.36 16.67 -16.79
CA ASP A 52 -1.08 17.19 -17.29
C ASP A 52 0.14 16.38 -16.80
N GLY A 53 -0.09 15.27 -16.07
CA GLY A 53 0.97 14.41 -15.56
C GLY A 53 1.58 14.85 -14.23
N LYS A 54 1.06 15.91 -13.58
CA LYS A 54 1.58 16.38 -12.29
C LYS A 54 1.13 15.45 -11.16
N ILE A 55 2.09 14.86 -10.46
CA ILE A 55 1.84 14.07 -9.24
C ILE A 55 1.38 15.00 -8.10
N ILE A 56 0.36 14.57 -7.36
CA ILE A 56 -0.19 15.26 -6.20
C ILE A 56 0.14 14.43 -4.96
N GLU A 57 0.93 15.00 -4.06
CA GLU A 57 1.47 14.34 -2.87
C GLU A 57 1.58 15.36 -1.73
N ASP A 58 1.35 14.94 -0.49
CA ASP A 58 1.48 15.82 0.68
C ASP A 58 2.94 15.98 1.09
N GLU A 59 3.29 17.13 1.65
CA GLU A 59 4.59 17.29 2.32
C GLU A 59 4.62 16.45 3.60
N MET A 60 5.61 15.56 3.70
CA MET A 60 5.77 14.67 4.85
C MET A 60 7.11 14.93 5.56
N PRO A 61 7.18 14.75 6.89
CA PRO A 61 8.47 14.75 7.59
C PRO A 61 9.32 13.54 7.16
N THR A 62 10.64 13.70 7.17
CA THR A 62 11.56 12.57 7.01
C THR A 62 11.60 11.74 8.28
N GLU A 63 10.83 10.65 8.31
CA GLU A 63 10.77 9.76 9.46
C GLU A 63 10.41 8.33 9.07
N ILE A 64 10.65 7.41 10.01
CA ILE A 64 10.18 6.04 9.96
C ILE A 64 9.29 5.85 11.19
N SER A 65 8.03 5.47 10.98
CA SER A 65 7.07 5.22 12.06
C SER A 65 6.70 3.73 12.10
N VAL A 66 6.40 3.20 13.28
CA VAL A 66 5.82 1.86 13.42
C VAL A 66 4.30 2.00 13.33
N VAL A 67 3.67 1.18 12.49
CA VAL A 67 2.21 1.04 12.47
C VAL A 67 1.84 -0.16 13.34
N GLU A 68 0.92 0.05 14.27
CA GLU A 68 0.37 -0.98 15.13
C GLU A 68 -1.14 -1.08 14.89
N ASP A 69 -1.65 -2.30 14.80
CA ASP A 69 -3.09 -2.53 14.83
C ASP A 69 -3.46 -2.96 16.25
N TYR A 70 -3.93 -1.99 17.04
CA TYR A 70 -4.36 -2.22 18.43
C TYR A 70 -5.56 -3.16 18.52
N PHE A 71 -6.42 -3.24 17.50
CA PHE A 71 -7.62 -4.08 17.55
C PHE A 71 -7.27 -5.55 17.35
N THR A 72 -6.31 -5.84 16.47
CA THR A 72 -5.88 -7.22 16.21
C THR A 72 -4.65 -7.64 17.00
N ASN A 73 -4.01 -6.70 17.71
CA ASN A 73 -2.74 -6.89 18.42
C ASN A 73 -1.64 -7.49 17.50
N LYS A 74 -1.66 -7.11 16.23
CA LYS A 74 -0.71 -7.59 15.23
C LYS A 74 0.31 -6.51 14.89
N GLU A 75 1.53 -6.96 14.63
CA GLU A 75 2.62 -6.10 14.17
C GLU A 75 2.33 -5.60 12.75
N GLY A 76 1.88 -4.34 12.66
CA GLY A 76 1.73 -3.64 11.39
C GLY A 76 3.07 -3.29 10.75
N PRO A 77 3.04 -2.72 9.53
CA PRO A 77 4.26 -2.42 8.78
C PRO A 77 5.08 -1.26 9.39
N LEU A 78 6.31 -1.09 8.90
CA LEU A 78 7.05 0.16 9.08
C LEU A 78 6.61 1.16 8.01
N TRP A 79 6.23 2.36 8.41
CA TRP A 79 5.85 3.45 7.51
C TRP A 79 7.03 4.38 7.28
N VAL A 80 7.57 4.34 6.06
CA VAL A 80 8.72 5.14 5.64
C VAL A 80 8.20 6.35 4.86
N LYS A 81 8.64 7.56 5.25
CA LYS A 81 8.09 8.83 4.74
C LYS A 81 9.17 9.75 4.19
N ASN A 82 8.78 10.62 3.27
CA ASN A 82 9.58 11.65 2.62
C ASN A 82 10.80 11.13 1.84
N TYR A 83 10.54 10.28 0.84
CA TYR A 83 11.53 9.86 -0.17
C TYR A 83 12.83 9.25 0.39
N ILE A 84 12.76 8.65 1.59
CA ILE A 84 13.88 7.89 2.17
C ILE A 84 14.25 6.76 1.21
N GLU A 85 15.53 6.65 0.92
CA GLU A 85 16.05 5.69 -0.03
C GLU A 85 16.03 4.28 0.56
N ILE A 86 15.63 3.31 -0.26
CA ILE A 86 15.59 1.90 0.10
C ILE A 86 16.52 1.15 -0.84
N ILE A 87 17.47 0.44 -0.27
CA ILE A 87 18.53 -0.28 -0.97
C ILE A 87 18.39 -1.78 -0.64
N GLY A 88 18.36 -2.61 -1.67
CA GLY A 88 18.43 -4.06 -1.55
C GLY A 88 19.80 -4.52 -1.04
N ASP A 89 19.89 -5.75 -0.54
CA ASP A 89 21.16 -6.36 -0.13
C ASP A 89 22.13 -6.62 -1.30
N ASP A 90 21.64 -6.59 -2.55
CA ASP A 90 22.46 -6.57 -3.78
C ASP A 90 22.96 -5.15 -4.16
N ASN A 91 22.69 -4.14 -3.34
CA ASN A 91 22.92 -2.71 -3.59
C ASN A 91 22.05 -2.08 -4.69
N SER A 92 21.00 -2.74 -5.17
CA SER A 92 20.00 -2.13 -6.06
C SER A 92 19.12 -1.15 -5.29
N ALA A 93 18.81 -0.01 -5.89
CA ALA A 93 17.91 0.98 -5.30
C ALA A 93 16.48 0.73 -5.78
N TYR A 94 15.52 0.74 -4.84
CA TYR A 94 14.10 0.80 -5.18
C TYR A 94 13.71 2.22 -5.60
N GLU A 95 12.59 2.35 -6.33
CA GLU A 95 12.02 3.65 -6.67
C GLU A 95 11.76 4.49 -5.41
N LYS A 96 12.25 5.73 -5.39
CA LYS A 96 11.99 6.68 -4.30
C LYS A 96 10.54 7.14 -4.37
N ARG A 97 9.80 6.94 -3.29
CA ARG A 97 8.40 7.36 -3.18
C ARG A 97 8.19 8.23 -1.94
N ASN A 98 7.20 9.12 -1.98
CA ASN A 98 6.88 9.99 -0.84
C ASN A 98 6.59 9.16 0.42
N ARG A 99 5.88 8.04 0.28
CA ARG A 99 5.59 7.12 1.37
C ARG A 99 5.52 5.69 0.90
N VAL A 100 6.01 4.76 1.71
CA VAL A 100 5.86 3.31 1.50
C VAL A 100 5.71 2.60 2.83
N THR A 101 5.16 1.38 2.80
CA THR A 101 5.11 0.49 3.96
C THR A 101 5.99 -0.73 3.75
N LEU A 102 6.90 -0.99 4.68
CA LEU A 102 7.78 -2.16 4.68
C LEU A 102 7.20 -3.28 5.54
N CYS A 103 7.36 -4.51 5.07
CA CYS A 103 6.93 -5.71 5.78
C CYS A 103 7.74 -5.88 7.07
N ARG A 104 7.04 -5.97 8.21
CA ARG A 104 7.61 -6.30 9.51
C ARG A 104 7.31 -7.74 9.95
N CYS A 105 6.19 -8.31 9.50
CA CYS A 105 5.70 -9.62 9.93
C CYS A 105 6.36 -10.83 9.26
N GLY A 106 7.17 -10.62 8.21
CA GLY A 106 7.79 -11.70 7.43
C GLY A 106 6.86 -12.49 6.49
N LYS A 107 5.54 -12.25 6.51
CA LYS A 107 4.56 -13.02 5.72
C LYS A 107 4.27 -12.46 4.33
N SER A 108 4.73 -11.26 4.00
CA SER A 108 4.37 -10.63 2.73
C SER A 108 4.85 -11.44 1.52
N HIS A 109 4.04 -11.49 0.46
CA HIS A 109 4.41 -12.04 -0.84
C HIS A 109 5.13 -11.00 -1.72
N ASN A 110 5.04 -9.71 -1.38
CA ASN A 110 5.66 -8.61 -2.12
C ASN A 110 6.78 -7.95 -1.31
N LYS A 111 7.66 -8.75 -0.71
CA LYS A 111 8.79 -8.22 0.06
C LYS A 111 9.67 -7.35 -0.82
N PRO A 112 10.22 -6.24 -0.31
CA PRO A 112 10.24 -5.81 1.10
C PRO A 112 8.99 -5.06 1.56
N PHE A 113 8.00 -4.84 0.68
CA PHE A 113 6.82 -4.05 0.97
C PHE A 113 5.76 -4.83 1.73
N CYS A 114 4.87 -4.12 2.42
CA CYS A 114 3.72 -4.73 3.09
C CYS A 114 2.54 -4.86 2.12
N ASP A 115 2.03 -6.08 1.96
CA ASP A 115 0.85 -6.42 1.14
C ASP A 115 -0.42 -6.69 1.96
N GLY A 116 -0.35 -6.60 3.30
CA GLY A 116 -1.49 -6.86 4.19
C GLY A 116 -1.53 -8.27 4.79
N GLN A 117 -0.62 -9.17 4.40
CA GLN A 117 -0.55 -10.55 4.92
C GLN A 117 -0.39 -10.65 6.45
N HIS A 118 0.05 -9.57 7.12
CA HIS A 118 0.09 -9.53 8.58
C HIS A 118 -1.30 -9.65 9.21
N LEU A 119 -2.37 -9.31 8.50
CA LEU A 119 -3.75 -9.42 8.99
C LEU A 119 -4.34 -10.82 8.80
N GLU A 120 -3.78 -11.66 7.93
CA GLU A 120 -4.29 -13.01 7.72
C GLU A 120 -4.04 -13.91 8.95
N GLU A 121 -5.07 -14.64 9.37
CA GLU A 121 -4.99 -15.69 10.39
C GLU A 121 -4.87 -17.05 9.69
N GLU A 122 -4.00 -17.93 10.19
CA GLU A 122 -4.08 -19.35 9.87
C GLU A 122 -5.43 -19.87 10.37
N LYS A 123 -6.39 -20.00 9.46
CA LYS A 123 -7.68 -20.61 9.76
C LYS A 123 -7.47 -22.08 10.09
N THR A 124 -7.44 -22.41 11.37
CA THR A 124 -7.86 -23.74 11.82
C THR A 124 -8.72 -23.58 13.06
N LEU A 125 -10.04 -23.56 12.87
CA LEU A 125 -11.01 -24.43 13.58
C LEU A 125 -12.45 -24.04 13.22
N ASN A 126 -13.09 -24.93 12.45
CA ASN A 126 -14.49 -25.34 12.50
C ASN A 126 -15.58 -24.26 12.70
N ASN A 127 -16.08 -23.76 11.58
CA ASN A 127 -17.51 -23.71 11.25
C ASN A 127 -18.50 -23.43 12.42
N LYS A 128 -18.54 -22.18 12.91
CA LYS A 128 -19.75 -21.40 13.25
C LYS A 128 -19.31 -20.16 14.03
N LEU A 129 -18.98 -19.12 13.29
CA LEU A 129 -19.07 -17.69 13.63
C LEU A 129 -18.27 -17.00 12.53
N LYS A 130 -18.85 -16.92 11.32
CA LYS A 130 -18.40 -15.94 10.33
C LYS A 130 -18.55 -14.59 11.04
N CYS A 131 -17.45 -13.89 11.24
CA CYS A 131 -17.44 -12.53 11.76
C CYS A 131 -18.44 -11.69 10.96
N HIS A 132 -19.62 -11.53 11.54
CA HIS A 132 -20.68 -10.65 11.11
C HIS A 132 -20.38 -9.24 11.65
N PHE A 133 -19.10 -8.84 11.62
CA PHE A 133 -18.75 -7.44 11.71
C PHE A 133 -18.97 -6.88 10.32
N PHE A 134 -20.22 -6.46 10.13
CA PHE A 134 -20.72 -5.73 9.00
C PHE A 134 -19.70 -4.68 8.53
N TYR A 135 -19.09 -4.99 7.38
CA TYR A 135 -18.68 -4.01 6.40
C TYR A 135 -19.92 -3.19 6.00
N PHE A 136 -20.24 -2.17 6.79
CA PHE A 136 -21.24 -1.16 6.46
C PHE A 136 -20.53 0.11 6.00
N PHE A 137 -19.75 0.01 4.93
CA PHE A 137 -19.71 1.02 3.87
C PHE A 137 -19.28 0.31 2.58
N ASN A 138 -20.19 0.36 1.61
CA ASN A 138 -20.11 -0.30 0.32
C ASN A 138 -18.86 0.08 -0.48
N SER A 139 -18.35 -0.90 -1.22
CA SER A 139 -17.57 -0.75 -2.45
C SER A 139 -16.06 -0.48 -2.31
N PHE A 140 -15.28 -1.48 -1.89
CA PHE A 140 -13.90 -1.65 -2.38
C PHE A 140 -13.53 -3.14 -2.34
N TYR A 141 -14.07 -3.91 -3.28
CA TYR A 141 -13.40 -5.14 -3.70
C TYR A 141 -12.27 -4.71 -4.62
N CYS A 142 -11.01 -4.78 -4.16
CA CYS A 142 -9.89 -4.88 -5.08
C CYS A 142 -10.02 -6.22 -5.80
N ILE A 143 -10.57 -6.19 -7.01
CA ILE A 143 -10.56 -7.34 -7.90
C ILE A 143 -9.12 -7.46 -8.41
N PHE A 144 -8.37 -8.42 -7.89
CA PHE A 144 -7.18 -8.94 -8.56
C PHE A 144 -7.67 -9.79 -9.74
N THR A 145 -7.79 -9.23 -10.94
CA THR A 145 -7.87 -10.04 -12.16
C THR A 145 -6.46 -10.34 -12.62
N THR A 146 -5.93 -11.52 -12.26
CA THR A 146 -4.81 -12.10 -13.01
C THR A 146 -5.35 -12.60 -14.34
N THR A 147 -5.32 -11.76 -15.38
CA THR A 147 -5.44 -12.24 -16.75
C THR A 147 -4.05 -12.22 -17.37
N LYS A 148 -3.43 -13.41 -17.41
CA LYS A 148 -2.26 -13.66 -18.25
C LYS A 148 -2.71 -13.49 -19.71
N SER A 149 -2.21 -12.48 -20.41
CA SER A 149 -2.41 -12.34 -21.85
C SER A 149 -1.15 -12.74 -22.60
N SER A 150 -1.38 -13.60 -23.61
CA SER A 150 -0.47 -14.27 -24.57
C SER A 150 0.47 -15.33 -24.02
#